data_AF-A0A9P8Y9P6-F1
#
_entry.id   AF-A0A9P8Y9P6-F1
#
_cell.length_a   1.000
_cell.length_b   1.000
_cell.length_c   1.000
_cell.angle_alpha   90.00
_cell.angle_beta   90.00
_cell.angle_gamma   90.00
#
_symmetry.space_group_name_H-M   'P 1'
#
loop_
_entity.id
_entity.type
_entity.pdbx_description
1 polymer ?
#
loop_
_entity_poly.entity_id
_entity_poly.type
_entity_poly.pdbx_seq_one_letter_code
_entity_poly.pdbx_strand_id
1 'polypeptide(L)'
;MRRSCSLLSRPCRRPHDLPTAPPVRACAASHTSPLLLLVLPDANLPGQGCRRLAPRTSRRSLTTTRILASAAPTEEPASPQKQGGQARGDRKHGGKHGNLLTLAIESSCDDTCVAILERDAISTTGDAGSSGGATLHFNDKVTADSRDFKGVYPDVAVQSHVASMAPLLKRALRALPRCGESGSSVGRSDEGGLGDKTVWVDGRARRKPDFVSVTRGPGMMSNLTVGLMTAKSLAVAWDVPLLAVNHMEAHALTPRLVHALEKKKQQQQGQQQRLSPQEQTAVATEPDFPFISVLVSGGHSLLVHSRGLNDHAILAQADNIAIGDLLDKCARLILPEEYLAAATDVMYGRLLEEFAFPRPQQEQQHSSLSPPKEYDYGYTPPQTRPDEQRIYTSPCRRAWWLTPPMHGSAAMRYDFSGLNGRVKTIVTDEHPDLGLDERRELARHTMRLAFEHLASRLVMALKRIRKDEALAAAQQDGGHHASGSTTSTTSINTVVLSGGVASNAYLRHILRAILDVRGFPHVKLIFPPVALCTDNAAMIAWTGMEMYTAGWRSALDVKPIKKWPLDPAGAGGGILGAQGWYRDD
;
A
#
# COMPACT_ATOMS: atom_id res chain seq x y z
N MET A 1 -18.60 -40.93 -60.15
CA MET A 1 -17.73 -41.49 -61.21
C MET A 1 -16.78 -42.49 -60.58
N ARG A 2 -16.68 -43.67 -61.21
CA ARG A 2 -15.97 -44.87 -60.74
C ARG A 2 -14.46 -44.69 -60.78
N ARG A 3 -13.74 -45.21 -59.78
CA ARG A 3 -12.69 -46.23 -59.98
C ARG A 3 -12.38 -46.92 -58.65
N SER A 4 -12.28 -48.23 -58.75
CA SER A 4 -12.15 -49.26 -57.73
C SER A 4 -11.00 -50.19 -58.14
N CYS A 5 -10.38 -50.85 -57.14
CA CYS A 5 -9.54 -52.07 -57.13
C CYS A 5 -8.34 -51.84 -56.20
N SER A 6 -7.90 -52.73 -55.32
CA SER A 6 -8.24 -54.12 -54.95
C SER A 6 -7.36 -54.46 -53.73
N LEU A 7 -7.91 -54.79 -52.54
CA LEU A 7 -8.05 -56.14 -51.95
C LEU A 7 -6.83 -57.09 -52.06
N LEU A 8 -6.31 -57.49 -50.89
CA LEU A 8 -5.80 -58.83 -50.48
C LEU A 8 -5.39 -58.72 -48.97
N SER A 9 -6.24 -58.99 -47.98
CA SER A 9 -6.53 -60.27 -47.27
C SER A 9 -5.35 -61.01 -46.59
N ARG A 10 -5.17 -60.76 -45.27
CA ARG A 10 -5.09 -61.65 -44.06
C ARG A 10 -4.31 -63.00 -44.13
N PRO A 11 -3.62 -63.48 -43.03
CA PRO A 11 -4.30 -63.85 -41.77
C PRO A 11 -3.51 -63.74 -40.43
N CYS A 12 -4.27 -64.00 -39.34
CA CYS A 12 -3.96 -64.03 -37.92
C CYS A 12 -2.78 -64.92 -37.47
N ARG A 13 -2.08 -64.49 -36.41
CA ARG A 13 -1.71 -65.32 -35.22
C ARG A 13 -1.68 -64.45 -33.95
N ARG A 14 -2.34 -64.92 -32.88
CA ARG A 14 -2.18 -64.55 -31.45
C ARG A 14 -1.47 -65.73 -30.74
N PRO A 15 -1.22 -65.71 -29.42
CA PRO A 15 -0.58 -64.74 -28.52
C PRO A 15 0.66 -65.40 -27.84
N HIS A 16 1.10 -64.95 -26.66
CA HIS A 16 2.24 -65.40 -25.80
C HIS A 16 3.48 -64.47 -25.95
N ASP A 17 4.09 -63.87 -24.91
CA ASP A 17 4.06 -64.07 -23.47
C ASP A 17 4.31 -62.75 -22.68
N LEU A 18 3.77 -62.73 -21.46
CA LEU A 18 4.11 -61.82 -20.36
C LEU A 18 5.58 -61.98 -19.92
N PRO A 19 6.09 -61.04 -19.11
CA PRO A 19 6.56 -61.51 -17.82
C PRO A 19 5.95 -60.74 -16.64
N THR A 20 5.50 -61.58 -15.72
CA THR A 20 5.06 -61.38 -14.34
C THR A 20 6.13 -60.76 -13.45
N ALA A 21 5.67 -59.92 -12.51
CA ALA A 21 6.39 -59.56 -11.28
C ALA A 21 6.68 -60.80 -10.41
N PRO A 22 7.73 -60.74 -9.57
CA PRO A 22 7.63 -61.32 -8.21
C PRO A 22 8.41 -60.45 -7.17
N PRO A 23 8.54 -60.83 -5.86
CA PRO A 23 7.74 -60.23 -4.79
C PRO A 23 8.55 -59.74 -3.56
N VAL A 24 7.86 -58.99 -2.68
CA VAL A 24 7.93 -58.96 -1.21
C VAL A 24 9.30 -58.85 -0.50
N ARG A 25 9.45 -57.79 0.30
CA ARG A 25 9.86 -57.92 1.72
C ARG A 25 9.40 -56.74 2.57
N ALA A 26 8.44 -57.02 3.44
CA ALA A 26 8.16 -56.25 4.64
C ALA A 26 9.32 -56.39 5.62
N CYS A 27 9.70 -55.30 6.29
CA CYS A 27 10.48 -55.35 7.51
C CYS A 27 9.78 -54.47 8.56
N ALA A 28 9.21 -55.15 9.56
CA ALA A 28 8.80 -54.58 10.82
C ALA A 28 9.94 -54.79 11.85
N ALA A 29 10.29 -53.75 12.60
CA ALA A 29 10.95 -53.78 13.91
C ALA A 29 10.99 -52.31 14.41
N SER A 30 10.14 -51.88 15.34
CA SER A 30 10.22 -52.05 16.80
C SER A 30 11.35 -51.26 17.48
N HIS A 31 11.01 -50.13 18.11
CA HIS A 31 11.50 -49.62 19.41
C HIS A 31 10.57 -48.43 19.80
N THR A 32 9.61 -48.50 20.74
CA THR A 32 9.72 -48.45 22.23
C THR A 32 10.83 -47.50 22.69
N SER A 33 10.69 -46.44 23.49
CA SER A 33 9.69 -45.77 24.36
C SER A 33 10.43 -44.52 24.94
N PRO A 34 9.91 -43.67 25.87
CA PRO A 34 8.53 -43.42 26.30
C PRO A 34 8.09 -41.93 26.26
N LEU A 35 6.78 -41.76 26.37
CA LEU A 35 6.08 -40.55 26.83
C LEU A 35 6.54 -40.14 28.24
N LEU A 36 6.73 -38.84 28.43
CA LEU A 36 6.67 -38.19 29.75
C LEU A 36 5.24 -37.66 29.93
N LEU A 37 4.41 -38.39 30.67
CA LEU A 37 3.05 -38.01 31.04
C LEU A 37 3.12 -37.14 32.30
N LEU A 38 2.75 -35.87 32.21
CA LEU A 38 2.59 -34.98 33.36
C LEU A 38 1.25 -35.26 34.03
N VAL A 39 1.32 -35.75 35.26
CA VAL A 39 0.19 -36.03 36.15
C VAL A 39 -0.34 -34.71 36.72
N LEU A 40 -1.63 -34.44 36.53
CA LEU A 40 -2.41 -33.47 37.30
C LEU A 40 -3.42 -34.24 38.17
N PRO A 41 -3.66 -33.83 39.43
CA PRO A 41 -4.58 -34.56 40.30
C PRO A 41 -6.04 -34.15 40.12
N ASP A 42 -6.90 -35.17 40.25
CA ASP A 42 -8.36 -35.17 40.19
C ASP A 42 -9.05 -34.30 41.26
N ALA A 43 -10.20 -33.73 40.89
CA ALA A 43 -11.33 -33.56 41.81
C ALA A 43 -12.69 -33.48 41.06
N ASN A 44 -13.42 -34.60 41.12
CA ASN A 44 -14.88 -34.79 41.20
C ASN A 44 -15.86 -33.94 40.37
N LEU A 45 -16.59 -34.64 39.49
CA LEU A 45 -17.95 -34.33 39.02
C LEU A 45 -19.00 -35.04 39.93
N PRO A 46 -20.25 -34.55 39.97
CA PRO A 46 -21.32 -35.16 39.16
C PRO A 46 -22.26 -34.07 38.58
N GLY A 47 -23.09 -34.23 37.54
CA GLY A 47 -23.60 -35.36 36.77
C GLY A 47 -24.93 -34.89 36.13
N GLN A 48 -25.37 -35.56 35.05
CA GLN A 48 -26.65 -35.39 34.32
C GLN A 48 -26.69 -34.18 33.35
N GLY A 49 -27.17 -34.26 32.12
CA GLY A 49 -27.81 -35.33 31.34
C GLY A 49 -28.14 -34.75 29.96
N CYS A 50 -27.85 -35.51 28.91
CA CYS A 50 -27.99 -35.12 27.52
C CYS A 50 -29.46 -35.12 27.07
N ARG A 51 -29.91 -34.14 26.26
CA ARG A 51 -30.90 -34.35 25.18
C ARG A 51 -30.91 -33.22 24.15
N ARG A 52 -30.73 -33.62 22.89
CA ARG A 52 -30.95 -32.84 21.66
C ARG A 52 -32.43 -32.53 21.48
N LEU A 53 -32.75 -31.41 20.81
CA LEU A 53 -33.75 -31.31 19.72
C LEU A 53 -33.82 -29.87 19.19
N ALA A 54 -33.73 -29.73 17.87
CA ALA A 54 -34.19 -28.57 17.08
C ALA A 54 -35.33 -29.06 16.16
N PRO A 55 -35.97 -28.21 15.34
CA PRO A 55 -36.55 -26.89 15.59
C PRO A 55 -38.07 -26.92 15.26
N ARG A 56 -38.85 -25.91 15.67
CA ARG A 56 -40.14 -25.64 15.01
C ARG A 56 -40.59 -24.18 15.11
N THR A 57 -41.07 -23.72 13.96
CA THR A 57 -41.62 -22.43 13.57
C THR A 57 -42.90 -22.04 14.30
N SER A 58 -43.12 -20.75 14.59
CA SER A 58 -44.40 -20.06 14.31
C SER A 58 -44.33 -18.55 14.64
N ARG A 59 -45.08 -17.77 13.85
CA ARG A 59 -45.26 -16.31 13.85
C ARG A 59 -46.22 -15.81 14.95
N ARG A 60 -46.14 -14.49 15.17
CA ARG A 60 -47.13 -13.48 15.67
C ARG A 60 -46.75 -12.91 17.04
N SER A 61 -46.28 -11.66 17.07
CA SER A 61 -47.05 -10.40 17.11
C SER A 61 -47.82 -10.22 18.41
N LEU A 62 -47.31 -9.41 19.34
CA LEU A 62 -48.10 -8.74 20.36
C LEU A 62 -47.49 -7.37 20.72
N THR A 63 -48.34 -6.37 20.59
CA THR A 63 -48.21 -4.98 21.02
C THR A 63 -48.47 -4.86 22.52
N THR A 64 -47.71 -3.96 23.16
CA THR A 64 -48.05 -3.08 24.30
C THR A 64 -48.77 -3.67 25.53
N THR A 65 -48.14 -3.59 26.71
CA THR A 65 -48.66 -2.87 27.91
C THR A 65 -47.54 -2.61 28.92
N ARG A 66 -47.53 -1.38 29.44
CA ARG A 66 -46.67 -0.78 30.47
C ARG A 66 -46.75 -1.50 31.82
N ILE A 67 -45.63 -1.57 32.54
CA ILE A 67 -45.59 -1.55 34.02
C ILE A 67 -44.50 -0.55 34.46
N LEU A 68 -44.88 0.32 35.40
CA LEU A 68 -44.10 1.38 36.05
C LEU A 68 -43.18 0.83 37.15
N ALA A 69 -41.98 1.42 37.29
CA ALA A 69 -41.20 1.49 38.54
C ALA A 69 -40.26 2.73 38.41
N SER A 70 -40.60 3.84 39.06
CA SER A 70 -40.15 4.29 40.40
C SER A 70 -38.70 4.80 40.40
N ALA A 71 -38.55 6.08 40.74
CA ALA A 71 -37.33 6.87 40.66
C ALA A 71 -36.83 7.29 42.05
N ALA A 72 -35.50 7.31 42.22
CA ALA A 72 -34.68 8.22 43.06
C ALA A 72 -33.20 7.72 43.07
N PRO A 73 -32.21 8.53 43.48
CA PRO A 73 -31.79 9.81 42.91
C PRO A 73 -30.29 9.81 42.51
N THR A 74 -29.93 10.80 41.69
CA THR A 74 -28.58 11.12 41.23
C THR A 74 -27.75 11.83 42.31
N GLU A 75 -26.55 11.31 42.61
CA GLU A 75 -25.48 12.04 43.30
C GLU A 75 -24.35 12.35 42.29
N GLU A 76 -24.06 13.64 42.12
CA GLU A 76 -22.83 14.14 41.48
C GLU A 76 -21.65 14.05 42.47
N PRO A 77 -20.43 13.73 42.02
CA PRO A 77 -19.24 14.01 42.80
C PRO A 77 -18.62 15.37 42.44
N ALA A 78 -18.23 16.06 43.50
CA ALA A 78 -17.77 17.42 43.58
C ALA A 78 -16.38 17.70 42.99
N SER A 79 -16.21 18.95 42.58
CA SER A 79 -14.98 19.61 42.13
C SER A 79 -13.91 19.65 43.24
N PRO A 80 -12.61 19.41 42.95
CA PRO A 80 -11.55 19.66 43.91
C PRO A 80 -11.11 21.13 43.89
N GLN A 81 -11.04 21.72 45.08
CA GLN A 81 -10.49 23.04 45.37
C GLN A 81 -8.99 23.13 45.06
N LYS A 82 -8.58 24.28 44.52
CA LYS A 82 -7.18 24.70 44.35
C LYS A 82 -6.52 24.88 45.73
N GLN A 83 -5.48 24.10 46.02
CA GLN A 83 -4.46 24.46 47.00
C GLN A 83 -3.17 24.79 46.27
N GLY A 84 -2.63 25.97 46.56
CA GLY A 84 -1.40 26.48 45.98
C GLY A 84 -0.17 25.76 46.53
N GLY A 85 0.56 25.11 45.64
CA GLY A 85 1.95 24.70 45.83
C GLY A 85 2.79 25.34 44.73
N GLN A 86 3.81 26.11 45.10
CA GLN A 86 4.78 26.71 44.18
C GLN A 86 5.54 25.60 43.45
N ALA A 87 5.15 25.32 42.21
CA ALA A 87 5.98 24.57 41.28
C ALA A 87 7.04 25.52 40.71
N ARG A 88 8.32 25.21 40.96
CA ARG A 88 9.47 25.84 40.31
C ARG A 88 9.25 25.83 38.80
N GLY A 89 9.17 27.01 38.21
CA GLY A 89 9.02 27.18 36.78
C GLY A 89 10.24 26.62 36.05
N ASP A 90 10.07 25.43 35.46
CA ASP A 90 10.97 24.99 34.42
C ASP A 90 10.73 25.88 33.20
N ARG A 91 11.79 26.63 32.86
CA ARG A 91 11.77 27.56 31.74
C ARG A 91 11.49 26.77 30.47
N LYS A 92 10.44 27.20 29.76
CA LYS A 92 10.16 26.86 28.36
C LYS A 92 11.47 26.89 27.56
N HIS A 93 12.04 25.71 27.32
CA HIS A 93 13.05 25.55 26.30
C HIS A 93 12.30 25.49 24.97
N GLY A 94 12.29 26.60 24.24
CA GLY A 94 12.07 26.58 22.80
C GLY A 94 13.19 25.76 22.17
N GLY A 95 13.04 24.44 22.16
CA GLY A 95 14.04 23.50 21.71
C GLY A 95 14.18 23.56 20.20
N LYS A 96 15.37 23.93 19.72
CA LYS A 96 15.80 23.60 18.36
C LYS A 96 15.68 22.08 18.22
N HIS A 97 14.67 21.57 17.51
CA HIS A 97 14.56 20.15 17.25
C HIS A 97 15.75 19.72 16.40
N GLY A 98 16.63 18.87 16.95
CA GLY A 98 17.71 18.24 16.19
C GLY A 98 17.18 17.30 15.10
N ASN A 99 18.09 16.68 14.36
CA ASN A 99 17.72 15.68 13.37
C ASN A 99 16.86 14.57 13.99
N LEU A 100 15.78 14.20 13.29
CA LEU A 100 14.81 13.21 13.74
C LEU A 100 15.14 11.85 13.12
N LEU A 101 15.29 10.80 13.93
CA LEU A 101 15.60 9.44 13.51
C LEU A 101 14.48 8.49 13.90
N THR A 102 14.03 7.65 12.97
CA THR A 102 13.07 6.58 13.26
C THR A 102 13.52 5.24 12.70
N LEU A 103 13.14 4.18 13.40
CA LEU A 103 13.08 2.83 12.86
C LEU A 103 11.63 2.54 12.49
N ALA A 104 11.40 2.06 11.27
CA ALA A 104 10.07 1.74 10.78
C ALA A 104 9.93 0.27 10.40
N ILE A 105 8.72 -0.26 10.58
CA ILE A 105 8.34 -1.63 10.23
C ILE A 105 7.11 -1.61 9.33
N GLU A 106 7.15 -2.37 8.23
CA GLU A 106 5.97 -2.68 7.42
C GLU A 106 5.78 -4.21 7.30
N SER A 107 4.53 -4.66 7.53
CA SER A 107 4.09 -6.06 7.58
C SER A 107 2.60 -6.22 7.26
N SER A 108 2.02 -5.34 6.44
CA SER A 108 0.58 -5.35 6.13
C SER A 108 0.16 -6.45 5.13
N CYS A 109 1.02 -6.77 4.16
CA CYS A 109 0.80 -7.73 3.08
C CYS A 109 1.76 -8.93 3.17
N ASP A 110 2.60 -9.18 2.17
CA ASP A 110 3.53 -10.32 2.05
C ASP A 110 5.01 -9.92 2.11
N ASP A 111 5.29 -8.62 2.04
CA ASP A 111 6.62 -8.04 2.21
C ASP A 111 6.88 -7.71 3.69
N THR A 112 7.90 -8.34 4.28
CA THR A 112 8.45 -7.95 5.58
C THR A 112 9.49 -6.86 5.37
N CYS A 113 9.23 -5.64 5.83
CA CYS A 113 10.14 -4.52 5.59
C CYS A 113 10.60 -3.86 6.89
N VAL A 114 11.85 -3.40 6.89
CA VAL A 114 12.39 -2.52 7.94
C VAL A 114 13.16 -1.39 7.28
N ALA A 115 13.01 -0.19 7.83
CA ALA A 115 13.75 0.99 7.38
C ALA A 115 14.29 1.79 8.56
N ILE A 116 15.38 2.51 8.32
CA ILE A 116 15.91 3.53 9.21
C ILE A 116 16.00 4.81 8.40
N LEU A 117 15.24 5.81 8.83
CA LEU A 117 15.15 7.10 8.18
C LEU A 117 15.58 8.18 9.15
N GLU A 118 16.42 9.10 8.68
CA GLU A 118 16.78 10.32 9.39
C GLU A 118 16.31 11.53 8.58
N ARG A 119 15.69 12.50 9.26
CA ARG A 119 15.32 13.80 8.68
C ARG A 119 16.14 14.89 9.35
N ASP A 120 16.71 15.77 8.53
CA ASP A 120 17.48 16.91 9.01
C ASP A 120 16.56 17.90 9.76
N ALA A 121 17.12 18.54 10.78
CA ALA A 121 16.46 19.64 11.48
C ALA A 121 16.04 20.75 10.50
N ILE A 122 14.87 21.34 10.74
CA ILE A 122 14.43 22.54 10.03
C ILE A 122 15.26 23.71 10.55
N SER A 123 16.05 24.35 9.68
CA SER A 123 16.81 25.54 10.06
C SER A 123 15.84 26.68 10.36
N THR A 124 15.84 27.18 11.60
CA THR A 124 14.99 28.30 12.04
C THR A 124 15.54 29.66 11.62
N THR A 125 16.68 29.72 10.91
CA THR A 125 17.34 30.99 10.53
C THR A 125 16.99 31.46 9.11
N GLY A 126 16.00 30.85 8.45
CA GLY A 126 15.46 31.29 7.18
C GLY A 126 14.11 30.62 6.93
N ASP A 127 13.05 31.45 6.91
CA ASP A 127 11.66 31.18 6.54
C ASP A 127 10.93 30.00 7.21
N ALA A 128 9.83 30.34 7.89
CA ALA A 128 8.84 29.39 8.39
C ALA A 128 8.23 28.59 7.23
N GLY A 129 8.85 27.47 6.85
CA GLY A 129 8.41 26.63 5.74
C GLY A 129 9.46 25.67 5.17
N SER A 130 10.74 25.79 5.56
CA SER A 130 11.81 24.92 5.06
C SER A 130 11.62 23.46 5.53
N SER A 131 11.41 22.53 4.59
CA SER A 131 11.46 21.10 4.89
C SER A 131 12.92 20.60 4.92
N GLY A 132 13.35 19.98 6.02
CA GLY A 132 14.67 19.34 6.10
C GLY A 132 14.80 18.17 5.10
N GLY A 133 15.99 17.97 4.55
CA GLY A 133 16.30 16.80 3.71
C GLY A 133 16.24 15.50 4.52
N ALA A 134 16.20 14.35 3.83
CA ALA A 134 16.14 13.04 4.46
C ALA A 134 17.28 12.12 4.02
N THR A 135 17.77 11.28 4.93
CA THR A 135 18.77 10.24 4.69
C THR A 135 18.19 8.88 5.05
N LEU A 136 18.14 7.99 4.06
CA LEU A 136 17.68 6.61 4.26
C LEU A 136 18.89 5.72 4.56
N HIS A 137 19.12 5.43 5.84
CA HIS A 137 20.27 4.63 6.30
C HIS A 137 20.10 3.13 6.04
N PHE A 138 18.86 2.67 6.07
CA PHE A 138 18.48 1.29 5.79
C PHE A 138 17.09 1.24 5.19
N ASN A 139 16.88 0.40 4.18
CA ASN A 139 15.57 0.04 3.67
C ASN A 139 15.71 -1.27 2.92
N ASP A 140 15.25 -2.34 3.55
CA ASP A 140 15.33 -3.67 2.98
C ASP A 140 14.07 -4.46 3.30
N LYS A 141 13.81 -5.48 2.47
CA LYS A 141 12.61 -6.29 2.56
C LYS A 141 12.87 -7.76 2.28
N VAL A 142 11.98 -8.60 2.80
CA VAL A 142 11.89 -10.03 2.49
C VAL A 142 10.47 -10.34 2.06
N THR A 143 10.31 -10.72 0.80
CA THR A 143 9.02 -11.10 0.20
C THR A 143 8.73 -12.57 0.48
N ALA A 144 7.51 -12.88 0.91
CA ALA A 144 7.09 -14.25 1.12
C ALA A 144 6.96 -15.02 -0.21
N ASP A 145 7.56 -16.20 -0.30
CA ASP A 145 7.49 -17.02 -1.51
C ASP A 145 6.17 -17.80 -1.58
N SER A 146 5.20 -17.24 -2.31
CA SER A 146 3.88 -17.85 -2.51
C SER A 146 3.68 -18.44 -3.91
N ARG A 147 4.76 -18.76 -4.64
CA ARG A 147 4.69 -19.22 -6.05
C ARG A 147 3.87 -20.50 -6.22
N ASP A 148 3.94 -21.42 -5.27
CA ASP A 148 3.13 -22.66 -5.27
C ASP A 148 1.61 -22.39 -5.25
N PHE A 149 1.20 -21.21 -4.76
CA PHE A 149 -0.19 -20.78 -4.70
C PHE A 149 -0.60 -19.88 -5.87
N LYS A 150 0.35 -19.54 -6.76
CA LYS A 150 0.18 -18.62 -7.90
C LYS A 150 -0.46 -17.28 -7.48
N GLY A 151 -0.12 -16.77 -6.30
CA GLY A 151 -0.62 -15.52 -5.73
C GLY A 151 -0.28 -15.40 -4.24
N VAL A 152 -0.48 -14.22 -3.65
CA VAL A 152 -0.21 -13.98 -2.22
C VAL A 152 -1.06 -14.91 -1.36
N TYR A 153 -0.42 -15.70 -0.50
CA TYR A 153 -1.09 -16.65 0.39
C TYR A 153 -0.94 -16.24 1.86
N PRO A 154 -2.04 -16.01 2.61
CA PRO A 154 -1.97 -15.45 3.97
C PRO A 154 -1.09 -16.23 4.95
N ASP A 155 -1.17 -17.57 4.93
CA ASP A 155 -0.42 -18.39 5.88
C ASP A 155 1.09 -18.36 5.60
N VAL A 156 1.47 -18.33 4.32
CA VAL A 156 2.87 -18.19 3.90
C VAL A 156 3.38 -16.79 4.26
N ALA A 157 2.56 -15.76 4.05
CA ALA A 157 2.91 -14.38 4.39
C ALA A 157 3.17 -14.21 5.91
N VAL A 158 2.28 -14.69 6.78
CA VAL A 158 2.50 -14.59 8.24
C VAL A 158 3.73 -15.39 8.68
N GLN A 159 3.94 -16.60 8.16
CA GLN A 159 5.12 -17.41 8.48
C GLN A 159 6.41 -16.71 8.06
N SER A 160 6.41 -16.09 6.87
CA SER A 160 7.53 -15.27 6.39
C SER A 160 7.80 -14.09 7.31
N HIS A 161 6.78 -13.33 7.74
CA HIS A 161 6.97 -12.23 8.69
C HIS A 161 7.59 -12.70 10.00
N VAL A 162 7.08 -13.79 10.59
CA VAL A 162 7.61 -14.35 11.83
C VAL A 162 9.08 -14.77 11.68
N ALA A 163 9.42 -15.44 10.57
CA ALA A 163 10.79 -15.91 10.33
C ALA A 163 11.76 -14.77 9.98
N SER A 164 11.31 -13.76 9.24
CA SER A 164 12.17 -12.77 8.60
C SER A 164 12.36 -11.49 9.42
N MET A 165 11.43 -11.15 10.32
CA MET A 165 11.44 -9.88 11.06
C MET A 165 12.73 -9.70 11.88
N ALA A 166 13.10 -10.68 12.70
CA ALA A 166 14.26 -10.57 13.59
C ALA A 166 15.61 -10.51 12.81
N PRO A 167 15.88 -11.37 11.80
CA PRO A 167 17.07 -11.22 10.95
C PRO A 167 17.14 -9.86 10.24
N LEU A 168 16.00 -9.36 9.74
CA LEU A 168 15.92 -8.07 9.07
C LEU A 168 16.21 -6.91 10.03
N LEU A 169 15.63 -6.93 11.23
CA LEU A 169 15.95 -5.97 12.30
C LEU A 169 17.43 -6.00 12.69
N LYS A 170 18.04 -7.18 12.84
CA LYS A 170 19.47 -7.30 13.16
C LYS A 170 20.35 -6.60 12.12
N ARG A 171 20.00 -6.70 10.83
CA ARG A 171 20.69 -5.97 9.75
C ARG A 171 20.43 -4.46 9.84
N ALA A 172 19.19 -4.05 10.08
CA ALA A 172 18.83 -2.64 10.24
C ALA A 172 19.59 -1.98 11.41
N LEU A 173 19.62 -2.59 12.60
CA LEU A 173 20.30 -2.04 13.77
C LEU A 173 21.79 -1.73 13.51
N ARG A 174 22.46 -2.50 12.66
CA ARG A 174 23.86 -2.26 12.26
C ARG A 174 24.04 -1.03 11.37
N ALA A 175 22.98 -0.61 10.70
CA ALA A 175 22.94 0.56 9.84
C ALA A 175 22.49 1.83 10.57
N LEU A 176 22.13 1.75 11.86
CA LEU A 176 21.90 2.97 12.67
C LEU A 176 23.14 3.89 12.62
N PRO A 177 22.96 5.23 12.57
CA PRO A 177 24.06 6.18 12.62
C PRO A 177 24.95 5.98 13.86
N ARG A 178 26.24 6.27 13.75
CA ARG A 178 27.13 6.23 14.93
C ARG A 178 26.89 7.44 15.83
N CYS A 179 27.09 7.28 17.13
CA CYS A 179 27.11 8.42 18.04
C CYS A 179 28.34 9.31 17.73
N GLY A 180 28.11 10.60 17.46
CA GLY A 180 29.17 11.61 17.26
C GLY A 180 29.55 11.97 15.81
N GLU A 181 28.96 11.36 14.77
CA GLU A 181 29.26 11.68 13.36
C GLU A 181 28.38 12.81 12.77
N SER A 182 27.30 13.21 13.44
CA SER A 182 26.55 14.43 13.11
C SER A 182 27.29 15.63 13.71
N GLY A 183 27.73 16.60 12.91
CA GLY A 183 28.58 17.75 13.28
C GLY A 183 28.02 18.74 14.32
N SER A 184 27.30 18.27 15.33
CA SER A 184 27.03 19.00 16.56
C SER A 184 28.23 18.83 17.48
N SER A 185 29.02 19.88 17.67
CA SER A 185 29.99 19.97 18.74
C SER A 185 29.26 19.80 20.08
N VAL A 186 29.17 18.57 20.59
CA VAL A 186 28.75 18.31 21.95
C VAL A 186 29.88 18.83 22.83
N GLY A 187 29.64 19.97 23.47
CA GLY A 187 30.46 20.47 24.54
C GLY A 187 30.66 19.37 25.56
N ARG A 188 31.92 19.12 25.89
CA ARG A 188 32.36 18.14 26.88
C ARG A 188 31.97 18.67 28.26
N SER A 189 30.72 18.43 28.66
CA SER A 189 30.26 18.63 30.03
C SER A 189 29.25 17.54 30.39
N ASP A 190 29.52 16.94 31.54
CA ASP A 190 28.66 16.12 32.40
C ASP A 190 28.72 14.59 32.24
N GLU A 191 29.31 13.99 33.27
CA GLU A 191 29.50 12.56 33.57
C GLU A 191 28.19 11.78 33.79
N GLY A 192 27.14 12.05 33.01
CA GLY A 192 25.85 11.32 33.07
C GLY A 192 25.08 11.20 31.75
N GLY A 193 25.57 11.76 30.63
CA GLY A 193 24.71 12.06 29.48
C GLY A 193 24.76 11.13 28.25
N LEU A 194 25.65 10.13 28.18
CA LEU A 194 25.79 9.30 26.96
C LEU A 194 24.78 8.15 26.86
N GLY A 195 24.23 7.70 28.00
CA GLY A 195 23.37 6.52 28.09
C GLY A 195 21.99 6.70 27.47
N ASP A 196 21.45 7.93 27.48
CA ASP A 196 20.05 8.16 27.10
C ASP A 196 19.80 8.07 25.59
N LYS A 197 20.77 8.46 24.75
CA LYS A 197 20.62 8.47 23.27
C LYS A 197 21.40 7.39 22.53
N THR A 198 21.90 6.38 23.24
CA THR A 198 22.77 5.35 22.67
C THR A 198 22.14 3.96 22.77
N VAL A 199 22.25 3.18 21.70
CA VAL A 199 22.00 1.73 21.70
C VAL A 199 23.27 0.99 21.29
N TRP A 200 23.55 -0.15 21.92
CA TRP A 200 24.72 -0.95 21.63
C TRP A 200 24.37 -2.07 20.66
N VAL A 201 25.01 -2.09 19.50
CA VAL A 201 24.78 -3.08 18.44
C VAL A 201 26.12 -3.72 18.08
N ASP A 202 26.25 -5.02 18.35
CA ASP A 202 27.50 -5.78 18.14
C ASP A 202 28.73 -5.08 18.76
N GLY A 203 28.59 -4.60 20.00
CA GLY A 203 29.65 -3.91 20.74
C GLY A 203 29.95 -2.48 20.26
N ARG A 204 29.16 -1.92 19.34
CA ARG A 204 29.33 -0.56 18.81
C ARG A 204 28.20 0.35 19.25
N ALA A 205 28.54 1.55 19.74
CA ALA A 205 27.59 2.59 20.09
C ALA A 205 26.92 3.17 18.83
N ARG A 206 25.59 3.14 18.79
CA ARG A 206 24.75 3.68 17.72
C ARG A 206 23.73 4.66 18.30
N ARG A 207 23.27 5.59 17.48
CA ARG A 207 22.21 6.54 17.87
C ARG A 207 20.91 5.78 18.06
N LYS A 208 20.31 5.90 19.25
CA LYS A 208 18.95 5.42 19.55
C LYS A 208 17.96 6.16 18.64
N PRO A 209 17.03 5.47 17.95
CA PRO A 209 15.93 6.14 17.26
C PRO A 209 15.13 7.00 18.24
N ASP A 210 14.61 8.14 17.78
CA ASP A 210 13.80 9.03 18.61
C ASP A 210 12.38 8.49 18.82
N PHE A 211 11.90 7.64 17.91
CA PHE A 211 10.62 6.93 17.99
C PHE A 211 10.61 5.74 17.03
N VAL A 212 9.65 4.82 17.20
CA VAL A 212 9.43 3.67 16.32
C VAL A 212 8.15 3.84 15.53
N SER A 213 8.23 3.71 14.21
CA SER A 213 7.07 3.75 13.31
C SER A 213 6.65 2.34 12.90
N VAL A 214 5.35 2.10 12.76
CA VAL A 214 4.87 0.78 12.31
C VAL A 214 3.53 0.90 11.63
N THR A 215 3.30 0.10 10.60
CA THR A 215 1.96 -0.01 10.01
C THR A 215 0.99 -0.66 10.97
N ARG A 216 -0.10 0.04 11.26
CA ARG A 216 -1.21 -0.50 12.04
C ARG A 216 -2.36 -1.01 11.18
N GLY A 217 -2.47 -0.55 9.94
CA GLY A 217 -3.43 -1.05 8.96
C GLY A 217 -3.68 -0.06 7.81
N PRO A 218 -4.57 -0.39 6.86
CA PRO A 218 -5.23 -1.70 6.68
C PRO A 218 -4.26 -2.84 6.35
N GLY A 219 -4.71 -4.09 6.45
CA GLY A 219 -3.88 -5.27 6.14
C GLY A 219 -4.38 -6.58 6.74
N MET A 220 -3.62 -7.65 6.53
CA MET A 220 -3.91 -8.97 7.13
C MET A 220 -3.64 -8.93 8.63
N MET A 221 -4.65 -9.27 9.45
CA MET A 221 -4.57 -9.12 10.91
C MET A 221 -3.39 -9.85 11.55
N SER A 222 -3.12 -11.08 11.12
CA SER A 222 -1.99 -11.89 11.58
C SER A 222 -0.66 -11.19 11.30
N ASN A 223 -0.52 -10.64 10.10
CA ASN A 223 0.71 -10.03 9.59
C ASN A 223 0.97 -8.71 10.31
N LEU A 224 -0.05 -7.85 10.38
CA LEU A 224 -0.03 -6.60 11.14
C LEU A 224 0.32 -6.82 12.62
N THR A 225 -0.15 -7.92 13.22
CA THR A 225 0.15 -8.24 14.62
C THR A 225 1.65 -8.50 14.81
N VAL A 226 2.32 -9.18 13.89
CA VAL A 226 3.77 -9.46 13.98
C VAL A 226 4.57 -8.15 14.02
N GLY A 227 4.33 -7.24 13.06
CA GLY A 227 5.03 -5.95 13.03
C GLY A 227 4.70 -5.06 14.22
N LEU A 228 3.41 -4.94 14.57
CA LEU A 228 2.96 -4.06 15.65
C LEU A 228 3.50 -4.51 17.01
N MET A 229 3.47 -5.82 17.32
CA MET A 229 4.04 -6.32 18.57
C MET A 229 5.56 -6.10 18.63
N THR A 230 6.25 -6.31 17.52
CA THR A 230 7.69 -6.05 17.41
C THR A 230 8.01 -4.58 17.66
N ALA A 231 7.27 -3.66 17.04
CA ALA A 231 7.45 -2.22 17.21
C ALA A 231 7.17 -1.77 18.65
N LYS A 232 6.12 -2.29 19.28
CA LYS A 232 5.83 -2.04 20.71
C LYS A 232 6.97 -2.50 21.60
N SER A 233 7.51 -3.70 21.37
CA SER A 233 8.64 -4.21 22.13
C SER A 233 9.88 -3.31 21.99
N LEU A 234 10.18 -2.82 20.79
CA LEU A 234 11.27 -1.87 20.57
C LEU A 234 11.02 -0.53 21.26
N ALA A 235 9.81 0.02 21.13
CA ALA A 235 9.42 1.28 21.77
C ALA A 235 9.56 1.20 23.31
N VAL A 236 9.06 0.12 23.93
CA VAL A 236 9.19 -0.12 25.37
C VAL A 236 10.65 -0.34 25.78
N ALA A 237 11.41 -1.14 25.03
CA ALA A 237 12.80 -1.45 25.38
C ALA A 237 13.75 -0.24 25.26
N TRP A 238 13.46 0.68 24.35
CA TRP A 238 14.25 1.90 24.15
C TRP A 238 13.71 3.12 24.90
N ASP A 239 12.55 2.99 25.54
CA ASP A 239 11.81 4.08 26.16
C ASP A 239 11.61 5.25 25.19
N VAL A 240 11.02 4.95 24.03
CA VAL A 240 10.74 5.92 22.97
C VAL A 240 9.29 5.81 22.50
N PRO A 241 8.70 6.89 21.96
CA PRO A 241 7.32 6.85 21.50
C PRO A 241 7.11 5.84 20.36
N LEU A 242 5.88 5.34 20.30
CA LEU A 242 5.38 4.54 19.18
C LEU A 242 4.57 5.45 18.25
N LEU A 243 4.69 5.21 16.95
CA LEU A 243 3.81 5.78 15.95
C LEU A 243 3.20 4.72 15.04
N ALA A 244 1.88 4.60 15.12
CA ALA A 244 1.11 3.60 14.42
C ALA A 244 0.48 4.22 13.15
N VAL A 245 1.03 3.91 11.99
CA VAL A 245 0.80 4.59 10.71
C VAL A 245 -0.26 3.89 9.87
N ASN A 246 -1.05 4.66 9.13
CA ASN A 246 -1.96 4.15 8.12
C ASN A 246 -1.20 3.83 6.83
N HIS A 247 -1.34 2.60 6.34
CA HIS A 247 -0.65 2.10 5.16
C HIS A 247 -0.98 2.89 3.88
N MET A 248 -2.25 3.25 3.68
CA MET A 248 -2.67 3.97 2.46
C MET A 248 -2.24 5.43 2.49
N GLU A 249 -2.19 6.03 3.69
CA GLU A 249 -1.63 7.37 3.89
C GLU A 249 -0.14 7.38 3.54
N ALA A 250 0.60 6.35 3.94
CA ALA A 250 2.01 6.20 3.60
C ALA A 250 2.27 6.13 2.09
N HIS A 251 1.44 5.39 1.36
CA HIS A 251 1.49 5.40 -0.11
C HIS A 251 1.21 6.79 -0.70
N ALA A 252 0.25 7.53 -0.16
CA ALA A 252 -0.10 8.88 -0.62
C ALA A 252 1.01 9.91 -0.34
N LEU A 253 1.72 9.80 0.78
CA LEU A 253 2.80 10.72 1.18
C LEU A 253 4.19 10.29 0.68
N THR A 254 4.32 9.14 0.03
CA THR A 254 5.61 8.66 -0.53
C THR A 254 6.32 9.68 -1.43
N PRO A 255 5.67 10.45 -2.31
CA PRO A 255 6.37 11.46 -3.11
C PRO A 255 7.07 12.54 -2.28
N ARG A 256 6.52 12.85 -1.10
CA ARG A 256 7.09 13.81 -0.15
C ARG A 256 8.39 13.29 0.46
N LEU A 257 8.46 11.98 0.72
CA LEU A 257 9.71 11.28 1.05
C LEU A 257 10.72 11.39 -0.11
N VAL A 258 10.30 11.09 -1.34
CA VAL A 258 11.17 11.14 -2.52
C VAL A 258 11.81 12.52 -2.66
N HIS A 259 11.00 13.58 -2.58
CA HIS A 259 11.47 14.95 -2.63
C HIS A 259 12.51 15.24 -1.53
N ALA A 260 12.25 14.80 -0.29
CA ALA A 260 13.20 15.00 0.82
C ALA A 260 14.53 14.24 0.62
N LEU A 261 14.50 13.03 0.05
CA LEU A 261 15.70 12.25 -0.29
C LEU A 261 16.50 12.92 -1.43
N GLU A 262 15.82 13.43 -2.44
CA GLU A 262 16.45 14.14 -3.57
C GLU A 262 17.12 15.45 -3.11
N LYS A 263 16.45 16.21 -2.25
CA LYS A 263 17.02 17.42 -1.63
C LYS A 263 18.33 17.14 -0.90
N LYS A 264 18.40 16.02 -0.14
CA LYS A 264 19.63 15.61 0.55
C LYS A 264 20.75 15.24 -0.43
N LYS A 265 20.43 14.50 -1.50
CA LYS A 265 21.41 14.14 -2.55
C LYS A 265 21.99 15.39 -3.22
N GLN A 266 21.15 16.38 -3.55
CA GLN A 266 21.58 17.64 -4.15
C GLN A 266 22.51 18.43 -3.20
N GLN A 267 22.18 18.49 -1.91
CA GLN A 267 23.02 19.13 -0.90
C GLN A 267 24.40 18.46 -0.77
N GLN A 268 24.46 17.13 -0.80
CA GLN A 268 25.71 16.37 -0.70
C GLN A 268 26.60 16.51 -1.94
N GLN A 269 26.02 16.72 -3.12
CA GLN A 269 26.76 16.86 -4.38
C GLN A 269 27.29 18.28 -4.64
N GLY A 270 27.13 19.22 -3.70
CA GLY A 270 27.60 20.60 -3.86
C GLY A 270 26.87 21.39 -4.96
N GLN A 271 25.81 20.82 -5.55
CA GLN A 271 24.93 21.49 -6.50
C GLN A 271 23.92 22.35 -5.74
N GLN A 272 24.38 23.39 -5.05
CA GLN A 272 23.52 24.54 -4.81
C GLN A 272 23.36 25.24 -6.15
N GLN A 273 22.31 24.88 -6.92
CA GLN A 273 21.84 25.80 -7.94
C GLN A 273 21.63 27.16 -7.25
N ARG A 274 22.23 28.22 -7.80
CA ARG A 274 21.84 29.60 -7.51
C ARG A 274 20.40 29.76 -7.98
N LEU A 275 19.46 29.24 -7.21
CA LEU A 275 18.05 29.53 -7.34
C LEU A 275 17.91 31.03 -7.18
N SER A 276 17.17 31.66 -8.08
CA SER A 276 16.89 33.10 -8.03
C SER A 276 16.23 33.47 -6.68
N PRO A 277 16.35 34.71 -6.19
CA PRO A 277 15.75 35.13 -4.92
C PRO A 277 14.22 34.90 -4.82
N GLN A 278 13.53 34.75 -5.95
CA GLN A 278 12.10 34.37 -6.03
C GLN A 278 11.86 32.85 -5.96
N GLU A 279 12.85 32.01 -6.27
CA GLU A 279 12.80 30.55 -6.10
C GLU A 279 13.27 30.11 -4.71
N GLN A 280 13.96 30.98 -3.96
CA GLN A 280 14.43 30.74 -2.60
C GLN A 280 13.32 30.84 -1.54
N THR A 281 12.19 31.49 -1.83
CA THR A 281 11.13 31.80 -0.88
C THR A 281 10.05 30.71 -0.72
N ALA A 282 10.17 29.55 -1.38
CA ALA A 282 9.24 28.43 -1.19
C ALA A 282 9.93 27.08 -1.44
N VAL A 283 10.50 26.45 -0.40
CA VAL A 283 10.90 25.03 -0.49
C VAL A 283 10.21 24.23 0.61
N ALA A 284 8.88 24.27 0.56
CA ALA A 284 7.99 23.32 1.23
C ALA A 284 8.16 21.93 0.62
N THR A 285 7.83 20.88 1.38
CA THR A 285 7.89 19.49 0.88
C THR A 285 6.93 19.30 -0.30
N GLU A 286 7.41 18.91 -1.49
CA GLU A 286 6.55 18.60 -2.65
C GLU A 286 6.03 17.15 -2.66
N PRO A 287 4.80 16.89 -3.14
CA PRO A 287 3.75 17.87 -3.42
C PRO A 287 3.23 18.48 -2.12
N ASP A 288 2.92 19.78 -2.20
CA ASP A 288 2.16 20.44 -1.15
C ASP A 288 0.67 20.05 -1.23
N PHE A 289 -0.03 20.19 -0.11
CA PHE A 289 -1.48 20.04 -0.10
C PHE A 289 -2.16 21.27 -0.74
N PRO A 290 -3.29 21.12 -1.44
CA PRO A 290 -3.98 19.88 -1.74
C PRO A 290 -3.42 19.18 -3.02
N PHE A 291 -3.50 17.85 -3.04
CA PHE A 291 -3.18 17.04 -4.22
C PHE A 291 -4.10 15.81 -4.33
N ILE A 292 -4.16 15.23 -5.54
CA ILE A 292 -4.89 13.97 -5.76
C ILE A 292 -3.89 12.81 -5.82
N SER A 293 -4.25 11.67 -5.24
CA SER A 293 -3.51 10.42 -5.37
C SER A 293 -4.37 9.35 -6.05
N VAL A 294 -3.78 8.65 -7.01
CA VAL A 294 -4.29 7.37 -7.52
C VAL A 294 -3.44 6.27 -6.89
N LEU A 295 -4.01 5.56 -5.92
CA LEU A 295 -3.34 4.52 -5.15
C LEU A 295 -3.73 3.15 -5.72
N VAL A 296 -2.83 2.53 -6.47
CA VAL A 296 -3.09 1.30 -7.24
C VAL A 296 -2.05 0.21 -6.94
N SER A 297 -2.46 -0.78 -6.17
CA SER A 297 -1.64 -1.94 -5.78
C SER A 297 -2.37 -3.26 -6.06
N GLY A 298 -1.77 -4.39 -5.65
CA GLY A 298 -2.42 -5.70 -5.68
C GLY A 298 -3.73 -5.74 -4.88
N GLY A 299 -3.80 -5.01 -3.76
CA GLY A 299 -4.94 -5.01 -2.83
C GLY A 299 -5.80 -3.74 -2.84
N HIS A 300 -5.35 -2.66 -3.47
CA HIS A 300 -6.04 -1.36 -3.40
C HIS A 300 -6.19 -0.68 -4.76
N SER A 301 -7.29 0.03 -4.94
CA SER A 301 -7.55 0.91 -6.09
C SER A 301 -8.39 2.07 -5.63
N LEU A 302 -7.72 3.15 -5.21
CA LEU A 302 -8.33 4.33 -4.62
C LEU A 302 -7.97 5.58 -5.42
N LEU A 303 -8.91 6.51 -5.50
CA LEU A 303 -8.70 7.89 -5.91
C LEU A 303 -8.94 8.77 -4.69
N VAL A 304 -7.90 9.42 -4.20
CA VAL A 304 -7.91 10.13 -2.92
C VAL A 304 -7.59 11.60 -3.15
N HIS A 305 -8.36 12.49 -2.54
CA HIS A 305 -8.06 13.92 -2.49
C HIS A 305 -7.50 14.27 -1.11
N SER A 306 -6.21 14.56 -1.05
CA SER A 306 -5.48 14.93 0.16
C SER A 306 -5.47 16.44 0.31
N ARG A 307 -6.14 16.97 1.35
CA ARG A 307 -6.19 18.41 1.67
C ARG A 307 -5.28 18.81 2.82
N GLY A 308 -4.82 17.84 3.59
CA GLY A 308 -3.85 18.01 4.66
C GLY A 308 -3.37 16.65 5.15
N LEU A 309 -2.46 16.65 6.13
CA LEU A 309 -1.86 15.43 6.68
C LEU A 309 -2.90 14.43 7.23
N ASN A 310 -4.00 14.94 7.81
CA ASN A 310 -5.04 14.10 8.41
C ASN A 310 -6.38 14.20 7.65
N ASP A 311 -6.40 14.86 6.50
CA ASP A 311 -7.63 15.14 5.75
C ASP A 311 -7.53 14.60 4.32
N HIS A 312 -8.04 13.37 4.14
CA HIS A 312 -8.02 12.65 2.88
C HIS A 312 -9.42 12.19 2.52
N ALA A 313 -10.03 12.72 1.47
CA ALA A 313 -11.33 12.23 0.98
C ALA A 313 -11.16 11.14 -0.08
N ILE A 314 -11.90 10.04 0.03
CA ILE A 314 -11.92 9.00 -1.01
C ILE A 314 -12.94 9.41 -2.07
N LEU A 315 -12.45 9.82 -3.24
CA LEU A 315 -13.28 10.23 -4.37
C LEU A 315 -13.84 9.03 -5.15
N ALA A 316 -13.06 7.95 -5.26
CA ALA A 316 -13.49 6.68 -5.84
C ALA A 316 -12.70 5.53 -5.23
N GLN A 317 -13.32 4.37 -5.10
CA GLN A 317 -12.67 3.13 -4.65
C GLN A 317 -13.21 1.94 -5.43
N ALA A 318 -12.42 0.86 -5.52
CA ALA A 318 -12.91 -0.41 -6.05
C ALA A 318 -13.84 -1.11 -5.05
N ASP A 319 -15.04 -1.46 -5.51
CA ASP A 319 -16.02 -2.18 -4.68
C ASP A 319 -15.80 -3.70 -4.67
N ASN A 320 -15.01 -4.22 -5.61
CA ASN A 320 -14.79 -5.66 -5.80
C ASN A 320 -13.33 -6.08 -5.65
N ILE A 321 -12.60 -6.19 -6.77
CA ILE A 321 -11.18 -6.53 -6.79
C ILE A 321 -10.38 -5.27 -7.10
N ALA A 322 -9.16 -5.17 -6.59
CA ALA A 322 -8.25 -4.13 -6.99
C ALA A 322 -7.74 -4.37 -8.42
N ILE A 323 -7.24 -3.31 -9.06
CA ILE A 323 -6.69 -3.41 -10.42
C ILE A 323 -5.47 -4.34 -10.49
N GLY A 324 -4.62 -4.38 -9.45
CA GLY A 324 -3.50 -5.33 -9.42
C GLY A 324 -3.98 -6.79 -9.43
N ASP A 325 -4.96 -7.13 -8.59
CA ASP A 325 -5.58 -8.47 -8.58
C ASP A 325 -6.30 -8.80 -9.91
N LEU A 326 -6.94 -7.81 -10.56
CA LEU A 326 -7.45 -7.98 -11.93
C LEU A 326 -6.32 -8.37 -12.89
N LEU A 327 -5.21 -7.62 -12.89
CA LEU A 327 -4.10 -7.85 -13.79
C LEU A 327 -3.45 -9.22 -13.54
N ASP A 328 -3.25 -9.60 -12.27
CA ASP A 328 -2.69 -10.92 -11.92
C ASP A 328 -3.61 -12.07 -12.34
N LYS A 329 -4.93 -11.91 -12.18
CA LYS A 329 -5.92 -12.91 -12.64
C LYS A 329 -5.93 -13.04 -14.15
N CYS A 330 -5.94 -11.92 -14.87
CA CYS A 330 -5.86 -11.92 -16.32
C CYS A 330 -4.52 -12.47 -16.81
N ALA A 331 -3.41 -12.18 -16.12
CA ALA A 331 -2.10 -12.70 -16.45
C ALA A 331 -2.06 -14.23 -16.38
N ARG A 332 -2.61 -14.84 -15.33
CA ARG A 332 -2.70 -16.31 -15.20
C ARG A 332 -3.55 -16.98 -16.29
N LEU A 333 -4.45 -16.24 -16.94
CA LEU A 333 -5.27 -16.74 -18.04
C LEU A 333 -4.56 -16.53 -19.39
N ILE A 334 -4.04 -15.33 -19.61
CA ILE A 334 -3.52 -14.89 -20.91
C ILE A 334 -2.11 -15.41 -21.16
N LEU A 335 -1.26 -15.45 -20.14
CA LEU A 335 0.13 -15.89 -20.28
C LEU A 335 0.21 -17.40 -20.56
N PRO A 336 1.08 -17.82 -21.48
CA PRO A 336 1.43 -19.23 -21.61
C PRO A 336 2.07 -19.78 -20.32
N GLU A 337 1.94 -21.08 -20.05
CA GLU A 337 2.41 -21.70 -18.79
C GLU A 337 3.93 -21.57 -18.64
N GLU A 338 4.70 -21.57 -19.73
CA GLU A 338 6.15 -21.37 -19.70
C GLU A 338 6.56 -20.00 -19.14
N TYR A 339 5.75 -18.96 -19.35
CA TYR A 339 5.99 -17.64 -18.77
C TYR A 339 5.73 -17.64 -17.27
N LEU A 340 4.65 -18.30 -16.84
CA LEU A 340 4.31 -18.42 -15.42
C LEU A 340 5.34 -19.27 -14.66
N ALA A 341 5.82 -20.35 -15.25
CA ALA A 341 6.83 -21.23 -14.67
C ALA A 341 8.21 -20.55 -14.56
N ALA A 342 8.53 -19.62 -15.46
CA ALA A 342 9.76 -18.84 -15.42
C ALA A 342 9.72 -17.64 -14.47
N ALA A 343 8.55 -17.32 -13.89
CA ALA A 343 8.39 -16.16 -13.02
C ALA A 343 9.18 -16.29 -11.72
N THR A 344 9.89 -15.23 -11.34
CA THR A 344 10.68 -15.18 -10.10
C THR A 344 9.83 -14.89 -8.86
N ASP A 345 8.64 -14.35 -9.05
CA ASP A 345 7.70 -13.94 -8.01
C ASP A 345 6.24 -14.10 -8.52
N VAL A 346 5.28 -13.72 -7.67
CA VAL A 346 3.84 -13.83 -7.96
C VAL A 346 3.21 -12.52 -8.49
N MET A 347 4.02 -11.52 -8.85
CA MET A 347 3.55 -10.22 -9.36
C MET A 347 3.30 -10.28 -10.87
N TYR A 348 2.37 -11.13 -11.28
CA TYR A 348 2.12 -11.45 -12.69
C TYR A 348 1.65 -10.27 -13.54
N GLY A 349 1.09 -9.21 -12.95
CA GLY A 349 0.72 -7.99 -13.65
C GLY A 349 1.91 -7.31 -14.34
N ARG A 350 3.11 -7.39 -13.74
CA ARG A 350 4.35 -6.93 -14.39
C ARG A 350 4.70 -7.81 -15.59
N LEU A 351 4.63 -9.13 -15.41
CA LEU A 351 4.91 -10.09 -16.48
C LEU A 351 3.92 -9.95 -17.65
N LEU A 352 2.66 -9.59 -17.35
CA LEU A 352 1.63 -9.31 -18.35
C LEU A 352 1.99 -8.08 -19.20
N GLU A 353 2.53 -7.03 -18.59
CA GLU A 353 3.05 -5.86 -19.32
C GLU A 353 4.20 -6.23 -20.25
N GLU A 354 5.20 -6.95 -19.73
CA GLU A 354 6.38 -7.38 -20.49
C GLU A 354 5.99 -8.31 -21.67
N PHE A 355 5.00 -9.19 -21.45
CA PHE A 355 4.47 -10.07 -22.49
C PHE A 355 3.71 -9.30 -23.57
N ALA A 356 2.87 -8.33 -23.17
CA ALA A 356 2.05 -7.53 -24.07
C ALA A 356 2.86 -6.59 -24.97
N PHE A 357 4.00 -6.11 -24.46
CA PHE A 357 4.87 -5.13 -25.10
C PHE A 357 6.33 -5.63 -25.13
N PRO A 358 6.65 -6.66 -25.94
CA PRO A 358 7.99 -7.24 -25.97
C PRO A 358 9.00 -6.21 -26.50
N ARG A 359 10.10 -5.99 -25.78
CA ARG A 359 11.20 -5.13 -26.26
C ARG A 359 12.14 -5.92 -27.19
N PRO A 360 12.67 -5.30 -28.26
CA PRO A 360 13.65 -5.95 -29.14
C PRO A 360 14.92 -6.36 -28.37
N GLN A 361 15.45 -7.56 -28.61
CA GLN A 361 16.65 -8.09 -27.94
C GLN A 361 17.90 -7.21 -28.08
N GLN A 362 18.01 -6.38 -29.13
CA GLN A 362 19.14 -5.47 -29.34
C GLN A 362 19.22 -4.34 -28.30
N GLU A 363 18.10 -3.96 -27.67
CA GLU A 363 18.07 -2.95 -26.60
C GLU A 363 18.36 -3.55 -25.21
N GLN A 364 18.33 -4.88 -25.06
CA GLN A 364 18.61 -5.56 -23.80
C GLN A 364 20.12 -5.75 -23.53
N GLN A 365 20.97 -5.66 -24.55
CA GLN A 365 22.44 -5.86 -24.44
C GLN A 365 23.25 -4.54 -24.49
N HIS A 366 22.65 -3.44 -24.98
CA HIS A 366 23.30 -2.13 -25.09
C HIS A 366 22.51 -1.05 -24.34
N SER A 367 22.71 -0.89 -23.03
CA SER A 367 22.42 0.42 -22.39
C SER A 367 23.19 0.62 -21.08
N SER A 368 24.47 0.99 -21.16
CA SER A 368 25.14 1.73 -20.08
C SER A 368 25.25 3.23 -20.37
N LEU A 369 24.92 3.71 -21.58
CA LEU A 369 25.30 5.06 -22.04
C LEU A 369 24.22 5.82 -22.84
N SER A 370 22.98 5.35 -22.93
CA SER A 370 21.88 6.13 -23.53
C SER A 370 20.55 5.83 -22.84
N PRO A 371 19.69 6.84 -22.59
CA PRO A 371 18.36 6.59 -22.05
C PRO A 371 17.56 5.69 -23.01
N PRO A 372 16.81 4.69 -22.51
CA PRO A 372 16.03 3.82 -23.36
C PRO A 372 15.04 4.64 -24.20
N LYS A 373 14.91 4.32 -25.50
CA LYS A 373 13.89 4.93 -26.36
C LYS A 373 12.50 4.67 -25.74
N GLU A 374 11.66 5.71 -25.74
CA GLU A 374 10.28 5.60 -25.28
C GLU A 374 9.53 4.60 -26.18
N TYR A 375 8.83 3.64 -25.56
CA TYR A 375 8.09 2.61 -26.28
C TYR A 375 6.87 3.23 -26.96
N ASP A 376 6.74 3.07 -28.28
CA ASP A 376 5.52 3.48 -28.99
C ASP A 376 4.40 2.46 -28.76
N TYR A 377 3.45 2.84 -27.90
CA TYR A 377 2.31 1.98 -27.56
C TYR A 377 1.24 1.92 -28.65
N GLY A 378 1.32 2.72 -29.72
CA GLY A 378 0.27 2.81 -30.75
C GLY A 378 -1.10 3.16 -30.15
N TYR A 379 -1.11 3.94 -29.06
CA TYR A 379 -2.30 4.23 -28.27
C TYR A 379 -2.92 5.56 -28.70
N THR A 380 -4.23 5.56 -28.96
CA THR A 380 -5.02 6.77 -29.22
C THR A 380 -5.97 7.02 -28.05
N PRO A 381 -5.80 8.12 -27.28
CA PRO A 381 -6.63 8.38 -26.10
C PRO A 381 -8.06 8.77 -26.49
N PRO A 382 -9.08 8.31 -25.74
CA PRO A 382 -10.46 8.70 -25.98
C PRO A 382 -10.69 10.20 -25.70
N GLN A 383 -11.20 10.91 -26.70
CA GLN A 383 -11.43 12.36 -26.62
C GLN A 383 -12.63 12.69 -25.73
N THR A 384 -13.66 11.85 -25.78
CA THR A 384 -14.93 12.05 -25.07
C THR A 384 -15.31 10.85 -24.22
N ARG A 385 -16.23 11.04 -23.28
CA ARG A 385 -16.72 9.95 -22.43
C ARG A 385 -17.45 8.85 -23.22
N PRO A 386 -18.22 9.14 -24.28
CA PRO A 386 -18.71 8.11 -25.19
C PRO A 386 -17.59 7.29 -25.85
N ASP A 387 -16.43 7.89 -26.16
CA ASP A 387 -15.29 7.16 -26.73
C ASP A 387 -14.73 6.12 -25.74
N GLU A 388 -14.62 6.49 -24.45
CA GLU A 388 -14.20 5.59 -23.35
C GLU A 388 -15.14 4.38 -23.19
N GLN A 389 -16.39 4.51 -23.63
CA GLN A 389 -17.41 3.49 -23.49
C GLN A 389 -17.48 2.54 -24.69
N ARG A 390 -16.71 2.76 -25.76
CA ARG A 390 -16.74 1.90 -26.94
C ARG A 390 -16.29 0.48 -26.59
N ILE A 391 -17.11 -0.49 -26.98
CA ILE A 391 -16.73 -1.90 -26.92
C ILE A 391 -15.56 -2.11 -27.88
N TYR A 392 -14.51 -2.75 -27.38
CA TYR A 392 -13.40 -3.15 -28.22
C TYR A 392 -13.74 -4.48 -28.88
N THR A 393 -13.60 -4.56 -30.20
CA THR A 393 -13.74 -5.80 -30.97
C THR A 393 -12.41 -6.08 -31.66
N SER A 394 -11.89 -7.30 -31.48
CA SER A 394 -10.65 -7.73 -32.11
C SER A 394 -10.81 -7.80 -33.63
N PRO A 395 -9.86 -7.25 -34.40
CA PRO A 395 -9.85 -7.36 -35.86
C PRO A 395 -9.35 -8.74 -36.35
N CYS A 396 -8.91 -9.63 -35.45
CA CYS A 396 -8.43 -10.96 -35.80
C CYS A 396 -9.55 -11.85 -36.38
N ARG A 397 -9.15 -12.95 -37.05
CA ARG A 397 -10.08 -13.94 -37.64
C ARG A 397 -11.10 -14.50 -36.65
N ARG A 398 -10.75 -14.54 -35.37
CA ARG A 398 -11.57 -15.02 -34.26
C ARG A 398 -12.11 -13.80 -33.51
N ALA A 399 -13.25 -13.27 -33.97
CA ALA A 399 -13.80 -12.02 -33.46
C ALA A 399 -14.29 -12.18 -32.00
N TRP A 400 -13.46 -11.76 -31.04
CA TRP A 400 -13.85 -11.56 -29.64
C TRP A 400 -13.93 -10.08 -29.31
N TRP A 401 -14.55 -9.75 -28.18
CA TRP A 401 -14.76 -8.37 -27.75
C TRP A 401 -14.60 -8.21 -26.24
N LEU A 402 -14.23 -6.99 -25.83
CA LEU A 402 -14.10 -6.57 -24.44
C LEU A 402 -14.96 -5.32 -24.20
N THR A 403 -15.74 -5.34 -23.13
CA THR A 403 -16.52 -4.18 -22.70
C THR A 403 -15.72 -3.36 -21.68
N PRO A 404 -15.64 -2.02 -21.84
CA PRO A 404 -15.07 -1.15 -20.83
C PRO A 404 -15.75 -1.33 -19.47
N PRO A 405 -14.98 -1.32 -18.37
CA PRO A 405 -15.57 -1.44 -17.04
C PRO A 405 -16.62 -0.35 -16.76
N MET A 406 -17.73 -0.75 -16.14
CA MET A 406 -18.86 0.14 -15.84
C MET A 406 -19.41 0.91 -17.05
N HIS A 407 -19.51 0.24 -18.20
CA HIS A 407 -20.13 0.78 -19.42
C HIS A 407 -21.49 1.46 -19.11
N GLY A 408 -21.66 2.70 -19.58
CA GLY A 408 -22.85 3.51 -19.34
C GLY A 408 -22.94 4.22 -17.98
N SER A 409 -22.11 3.89 -16.98
CA SER A 409 -22.21 4.47 -15.62
C SER A 409 -21.24 5.62 -15.39
N ALA A 410 -21.72 6.66 -14.68
CA ALA A 410 -20.92 7.81 -14.23
C ALA A 410 -20.58 7.76 -12.74
N ALA A 411 -20.82 6.61 -12.09
CA ALA A 411 -20.58 6.49 -10.66
C ALA A 411 -19.08 6.63 -10.34
N MET A 412 -18.78 7.40 -9.30
CA MET A 412 -17.43 7.62 -8.78
C MET A 412 -16.96 6.43 -7.93
N ARG A 413 -16.81 5.28 -8.59
CA ARG A 413 -16.32 4.02 -8.04
C ARG A 413 -15.60 3.24 -9.13
N TYR A 414 -14.82 2.25 -8.72
CA TYR A 414 -14.18 1.29 -9.62
C TYR A 414 -14.85 -0.09 -9.51
N ASP A 415 -14.90 -0.79 -10.63
CA ASP A 415 -15.43 -2.15 -10.74
C ASP A 415 -14.67 -2.81 -11.88
N PHE A 416 -13.93 -3.89 -11.57
CA PHE A 416 -13.11 -4.59 -12.55
C PHE A 416 -13.61 -6.01 -12.84
N SER A 417 -14.70 -6.45 -12.19
CA SER A 417 -15.16 -7.83 -12.19
C SER A 417 -15.60 -8.34 -13.57
N GLY A 418 -16.34 -7.51 -14.31
CA GLY A 418 -16.85 -7.87 -15.63
C GLY A 418 -15.72 -8.12 -16.65
N LEU A 419 -14.63 -7.37 -16.55
CA LEU A 419 -13.49 -7.50 -17.46
C LEU A 419 -12.76 -8.83 -17.27
N ASN A 420 -12.48 -9.20 -16.01
CA ASN A 420 -11.87 -10.50 -15.68
C ASN A 420 -12.75 -11.68 -16.17
N GLY A 421 -14.06 -11.61 -15.92
CA GLY A 421 -15.01 -12.64 -16.36
C GLY A 421 -14.99 -12.81 -17.89
N ARG A 422 -14.97 -11.70 -18.63
CA ARG A 422 -14.94 -11.75 -20.10
C ARG A 422 -13.63 -12.31 -20.63
N VAL A 423 -12.49 -11.89 -20.08
CA VAL A 423 -11.17 -12.45 -20.46
C VAL A 423 -11.14 -13.96 -20.22
N LYS A 424 -11.67 -14.43 -19.08
CA LYS A 424 -11.79 -15.86 -18.80
C LYS A 424 -12.61 -16.58 -19.89
N THR A 425 -13.81 -16.12 -20.19
CA THR A 425 -14.66 -16.74 -21.24
C THR A 425 -13.97 -16.79 -22.60
N ILE A 426 -13.28 -15.72 -23.00
CA ILE A 426 -12.52 -15.69 -24.26
C ILE A 426 -11.46 -16.79 -24.28
N VAL A 427 -10.66 -16.89 -23.21
CA VAL A 427 -9.51 -17.79 -23.16
C VAL A 427 -9.92 -19.24 -22.88
N THR A 428 -10.94 -19.50 -22.07
CA THR A 428 -11.29 -20.88 -21.67
C THR A 428 -12.38 -21.49 -22.53
N ASP A 429 -13.37 -20.70 -22.95
CA ASP A 429 -14.61 -21.23 -23.53
C ASP A 429 -14.68 -20.99 -25.05
N GLU A 430 -14.32 -19.79 -25.50
CA GLU A 430 -14.45 -19.39 -26.92
C GLU A 430 -13.21 -19.75 -27.75
N HIS A 431 -12.01 -19.47 -27.22
CA HIS A 431 -10.74 -19.59 -27.93
C HIS A 431 -9.63 -20.19 -27.03
N PRO A 432 -9.70 -21.49 -26.68
CA PRO A 432 -8.68 -22.15 -25.85
C PRO A 432 -7.29 -22.23 -26.50
N ASP A 433 -7.22 -22.15 -27.83
CA ASP A 433 -6.02 -22.26 -28.64
C ASP A 433 -5.57 -20.90 -29.21
N LEU A 434 -5.75 -19.80 -28.46
CA LEU A 434 -5.26 -18.47 -28.84
C LEU A 434 -3.74 -18.50 -29.08
N GLY A 435 -3.34 -18.02 -30.25
CA GLY A 435 -1.93 -17.84 -30.59
C GLY A 435 -1.26 -16.75 -29.76
N LEU A 436 0.07 -16.69 -29.80
CA LEU A 436 0.84 -15.71 -29.01
C LEU A 436 0.45 -14.26 -29.32
N ASP A 437 0.27 -13.91 -30.59
CA ASP A 437 -0.07 -12.53 -30.98
C ASP A 437 -1.49 -12.15 -30.54
N GLU A 438 -2.45 -13.09 -30.61
CA GLU A 438 -3.81 -12.88 -30.12
C GLU A 438 -3.83 -12.72 -28.59
N ARG A 439 -3.02 -13.50 -27.86
CA ARG A 439 -2.83 -13.34 -26.40
C ARG A 439 -2.24 -11.99 -26.05
N ARG A 440 -1.25 -11.51 -26.82
CA ARG A 440 -0.66 -10.17 -26.63
C ARG A 440 -1.68 -9.06 -26.88
N GLU A 441 -2.47 -9.18 -27.93
CA GLU A 441 -3.57 -8.25 -28.19
C GLU A 441 -4.57 -8.23 -27.03
N LEU A 442 -5.00 -9.40 -26.55
CA LEU A 442 -5.89 -9.52 -25.40
C LEU A 442 -5.29 -8.88 -24.13
N ALA A 443 -3.99 -9.10 -23.87
CA ALA A 443 -3.28 -8.47 -22.76
C ALA A 443 -3.27 -6.92 -22.87
N ARG A 444 -2.88 -6.39 -24.04
CA ARG A 444 -2.85 -4.95 -24.31
C ARG A 444 -4.20 -4.30 -24.08
N HIS A 445 -5.27 -4.88 -24.63
CA HIS A 445 -6.60 -4.29 -24.52
C HIS A 445 -7.25 -4.49 -23.16
N THR A 446 -6.93 -5.58 -22.45
CA THR A 446 -7.33 -5.74 -21.04
C THR A 446 -6.71 -4.65 -20.17
N MET A 447 -5.40 -4.42 -20.29
CA MET A 447 -4.72 -3.32 -19.58
C MET A 447 -5.27 -1.96 -19.98
N ARG A 448 -5.42 -1.70 -21.29
CA ARG A 448 -5.95 -0.43 -21.81
C ARG A 448 -7.28 -0.08 -21.17
N LEU A 449 -8.25 -0.98 -21.22
CA LEU A 449 -9.60 -0.73 -20.69
C LEU A 449 -9.60 -0.55 -19.17
N ALA A 450 -8.75 -1.28 -18.44
CA ALA A 450 -8.61 -1.13 -16.99
C ALA A 450 -7.98 0.24 -16.62
N PHE A 451 -6.99 0.69 -17.38
CA PHE A 451 -6.29 1.97 -17.14
C PHE A 451 -7.11 3.18 -17.60
N GLU A 452 -7.82 3.08 -18.73
CA GLU A 452 -8.80 4.08 -19.16
C GLU A 452 -9.90 4.28 -18.11
N HIS A 453 -10.33 3.20 -17.44
CA HIS A 453 -11.31 3.28 -16.34
C HIS A 453 -10.80 4.10 -15.16
N LEU A 454 -9.54 3.93 -14.75
CA LEU A 454 -8.88 4.76 -13.73
C LEU A 454 -8.83 6.22 -14.17
N ALA A 455 -8.32 6.47 -15.38
CA ALA A 455 -8.15 7.80 -15.94
C ALA A 455 -9.49 8.56 -16.07
N SER A 456 -10.56 7.85 -16.45
CA SER A 456 -11.90 8.41 -16.57
C SER A 456 -12.38 9.02 -15.24
N ARG A 457 -12.23 8.30 -14.11
CA ARG A 457 -12.67 8.79 -12.79
C ARG A 457 -11.78 9.91 -12.29
N LEU A 458 -10.49 9.87 -12.59
CA LEU A 458 -9.56 10.97 -12.31
C LEU A 458 -10.00 12.25 -13.05
N VAL A 459 -10.28 12.17 -14.35
CA VAL A 459 -10.75 13.30 -15.15
C VAL A 459 -12.09 13.84 -14.61
N MET A 460 -13.01 12.96 -14.23
CA MET A 460 -14.28 13.36 -13.63
C MET A 460 -14.10 14.08 -12.29
N ALA A 461 -13.20 13.58 -11.43
CA ALA A 461 -12.84 14.23 -10.18
C ALA A 461 -12.24 15.62 -10.39
N LEU A 462 -11.25 15.75 -11.28
CA LEU A 462 -10.62 17.03 -11.60
C LEU A 462 -11.63 18.04 -12.15
N LYS A 463 -12.53 17.62 -13.05
CA LYS A 463 -13.61 18.48 -13.58
C LYS A 463 -14.56 18.93 -12.49
N ARG A 464 -14.91 18.04 -11.55
CA ARG A 464 -15.79 18.35 -10.43
C ARG A 464 -15.14 19.37 -9.49
N ILE A 465 -13.90 19.13 -9.07
CA ILE A 465 -13.16 20.03 -8.18
C ILE A 465 -13.03 21.42 -8.81
N ARG A 466 -12.59 21.51 -10.07
CA ARG A 466 -12.50 22.79 -10.80
C ARG A 466 -13.83 23.53 -10.89
N LYS A 467 -14.94 22.80 -11.03
CA LYS A 467 -16.29 23.39 -11.06
C LYS A 467 -16.69 23.92 -9.69
N ASP A 468 -16.45 23.15 -8.64
CA ASP A 468 -16.77 23.53 -7.26
C ASP A 468 -15.95 24.77 -6.83
N GLU A 469 -14.67 24.85 -7.23
CA GLU A 469 -13.80 26.02 -7.06
C GLU A 469 -14.34 27.27 -7.78
N ALA A 470 -14.74 27.14 -9.04
CA ALA A 470 -15.29 28.25 -9.82
C ALA A 470 -16.62 28.77 -9.22
N LEU A 471 -17.46 27.88 -8.70
CA LEU A 471 -18.71 28.25 -8.02
C LEU A 471 -18.42 28.98 -6.69
N ALA A 472 -17.45 28.53 -5.92
CA ALA A 472 -17.04 29.19 -4.67
C ALA A 472 -16.48 30.60 -4.92
N ALA A 473 -15.65 30.77 -5.95
CA ALA A 473 -15.14 32.09 -6.34
C ALA A 473 -16.26 33.05 -6.75
N ALA A 474 -17.22 32.58 -7.56
CA ALA A 474 -18.35 33.40 -8.00
C ALA A 474 -19.28 33.84 -6.85
N GLN A 475 -19.36 33.07 -5.76
CA GLN A 475 -20.13 33.42 -4.57
C GLN A 475 -19.44 34.48 -3.69
N GLN A 476 -18.11 34.58 -3.74
CA GLN A 476 -17.34 35.55 -2.95
C GLN A 476 -17.35 36.96 -3.54
N ASP A 477 -17.45 37.11 -4.88
CA ASP A 477 -17.46 38.43 -5.55
C ASP A 477 -18.80 39.20 -5.44
N GLY A 478 -19.86 38.59 -4.86
CA GLY A 478 -21.20 39.17 -4.76
C GLY A 478 -21.55 39.87 -3.44
N GLY A 479 -20.64 39.94 -2.45
CA GLY A 479 -20.89 40.49 -1.12
C GLY A 479 -19.88 41.55 -0.70
N HIS A 480 -20.36 42.71 -0.23
CA HIS A 480 -19.56 43.84 0.22
C HIS A 480 -18.45 43.48 1.24
N HIS A 481 -17.33 44.21 1.11
CA HIS A 481 -16.13 44.15 1.95
C HIS A 481 -16.37 43.94 3.46
N ALA A 482 -15.79 42.87 4.00
CA ALA A 482 -15.27 42.83 5.37
C ALA A 482 -14.13 41.80 5.51
N SER A 483 -12.90 42.31 5.70
CA SER A 483 -11.76 41.67 6.38
C SER A 483 -11.32 40.24 5.99
N GLY A 484 -10.37 40.15 5.05
CA GLY A 484 -9.03 39.63 5.39
C GLY A 484 -8.81 38.13 5.60
N SER A 485 -9.55 37.23 4.94
CA SER A 485 -9.08 35.84 4.76
C SER A 485 -9.13 35.46 3.29
N THR A 486 -8.02 35.65 2.60
CA THR A 486 -7.79 35.13 1.25
C THR A 486 -7.74 33.60 1.34
N THR A 487 -8.88 32.92 1.30
CA THR A 487 -8.91 31.49 1.01
C THR A 487 -8.39 31.30 -0.41
N SER A 488 -7.09 31.06 -0.55
CA SER A 488 -6.44 30.65 -1.79
C SER A 488 -7.25 29.52 -2.42
N THR A 489 -7.92 29.81 -3.53
CA THR A 489 -8.61 28.82 -4.37
C THR A 489 -7.53 27.94 -4.99
N THR A 490 -7.11 26.92 -4.24
CA THR A 490 -5.90 26.16 -4.57
C THR A 490 -6.24 25.09 -5.58
N SER A 491 -6.21 25.48 -6.86
CA SER A 491 -6.37 24.59 -8.00
C SER A 491 -5.45 23.38 -7.89
N ILE A 492 -5.99 22.17 -8.10
CA ILE A 492 -5.20 20.94 -8.08
C ILE A 492 -4.24 20.89 -9.27
N ASN A 493 -2.96 21.09 -8.98
CA ASN A 493 -1.89 21.07 -9.99
C ASN A 493 -1.13 19.75 -10.04
N THR A 494 -1.33 18.87 -9.05
CA THR A 494 -0.54 17.62 -8.92
C THR A 494 -1.43 16.41 -8.72
N VAL A 495 -1.13 15.36 -9.48
CA VAL A 495 -1.65 14.01 -9.29
C VAL A 495 -0.48 13.06 -9.02
N VAL A 496 -0.55 12.37 -7.90
CA VAL A 496 0.39 11.33 -7.48
C VAL A 496 -0.12 9.97 -7.93
N LEU A 497 0.75 9.14 -8.51
CA LEU A 497 0.49 7.74 -8.75
C LEU A 497 1.41 6.87 -7.89
N SER A 498 0.83 6.14 -6.94
CA SER A 498 1.56 5.27 -6.00
C SER A 498 0.96 3.87 -5.96
N GLY A 499 1.74 2.90 -5.45
CA GLY A 499 1.39 1.48 -5.41
C GLY A 499 2.08 0.66 -6.52
N GLY A 500 2.10 -0.66 -6.36
CA GLY A 500 2.84 -1.56 -7.27
C GLY A 500 2.44 -1.42 -8.75
N VAL A 501 1.16 -1.22 -9.05
CA VAL A 501 0.68 -1.08 -10.43
C VAL A 501 1.07 0.28 -11.03
N ALA A 502 1.36 1.29 -10.19
CA ALA A 502 1.87 2.57 -10.68
C ALA A 502 3.23 2.41 -11.38
N SER A 503 3.98 1.32 -11.14
CA SER A 503 5.25 1.03 -11.84
C SER A 503 5.07 0.77 -13.35
N ASN A 504 3.87 0.36 -13.78
CA ASN A 504 3.54 0.02 -15.15
C ASN A 504 3.68 1.24 -16.08
N ALA A 505 4.57 1.14 -17.06
CA ALA A 505 4.87 2.24 -17.98
C ALA A 505 3.68 2.54 -18.91
N TYR A 506 2.90 1.53 -19.28
CA TYR A 506 1.70 1.72 -20.10
C TYR A 506 0.60 2.51 -19.37
N LEU A 507 0.37 2.25 -18.08
CA LEU A 507 -0.55 3.03 -17.23
C LEU A 507 -0.12 4.50 -17.16
N ARG A 508 1.19 4.75 -16.92
CA ARG A 508 1.74 6.12 -16.87
C ARG A 508 1.50 6.85 -18.19
N HIS A 509 1.74 6.18 -19.32
CA HIS A 509 1.49 6.71 -20.66
C HIS A 509 0.00 7.02 -20.90
N ILE A 510 -0.90 6.07 -20.59
CA ILE A 510 -2.35 6.25 -20.74
C ILE A 510 -2.86 7.46 -19.95
N LEU A 511 -2.43 7.60 -18.69
CA LEU A 511 -2.88 8.71 -17.84
C LEU A 511 -2.45 10.06 -18.38
N ARG A 512 -1.18 10.21 -18.78
CA ARG A 512 -0.69 11.46 -19.39
C ARG A 512 -1.47 11.78 -20.66
N ALA A 513 -1.54 10.83 -21.60
CA ALA A 513 -2.23 11.00 -22.87
C ALA A 513 -3.71 11.39 -22.72
N ILE A 514 -4.43 10.76 -21.78
CA ILE A 514 -5.82 11.13 -21.48
C ILE A 514 -5.89 12.52 -20.85
N LEU A 515 -5.06 12.85 -19.87
CA LEU A 515 -5.10 14.18 -19.25
C LEU A 515 -4.83 15.30 -20.25
N ASP A 516 -3.91 15.10 -21.19
CA ASP A 516 -3.61 16.06 -22.26
C ASP A 516 -4.84 16.37 -23.12
N VAL A 517 -5.46 15.33 -23.70
CA VAL A 517 -6.61 15.52 -24.60
C VAL A 517 -7.88 15.93 -23.86
N ARG A 518 -7.94 15.71 -22.54
CA ARG A 518 -9.11 16.03 -21.70
C ARG A 518 -9.04 17.39 -21.01
N GLY A 519 -8.05 18.21 -21.37
CA GLY A 519 -7.94 19.60 -20.92
C GLY A 519 -7.20 19.78 -19.59
N PHE A 520 -6.31 18.84 -19.24
CA PHE A 520 -5.46 18.89 -18.06
C PHE A 520 -3.95 18.75 -18.38
N PRO A 521 -3.40 19.44 -19.41
CA PRO A 521 -1.96 19.40 -19.71
C PRO A 521 -1.09 19.97 -18.58
N HIS A 522 -1.63 20.93 -17.82
CA HIS A 522 -0.96 21.60 -16.70
C HIS A 522 -0.81 20.71 -15.45
N VAL A 523 -1.58 19.63 -15.32
CA VAL A 523 -1.51 18.75 -14.16
C VAL A 523 -0.23 17.93 -14.21
N LYS A 524 0.65 18.14 -13.22
CA LYS A 524 1.89 17.39 -13.02
C LYS A 524 1.55 15.98 -12.52
N LEU A 525 2.02 14.96 -13.24
CA LEU A 525 1.98 13.58 -12.77
C LEU A 525 3.27 13.29 -12.00
N ILE A 526 3.15 12.89 -10.73
CA ILE A 526 4.28 12.46 -9.92
C ILE A 526 4.23 10.94 -9.74
N PHE A 527 5.39 10.35 -9.96
CA PHE A 527 5.63 8.93 -10.00
C PHE A 527 6.80 8.61 -9.09
N PRO A 528 6.59 8.07 -7.88
CA PRO A 528 7.71 7.65 -7.07
C PRO A 528 8.56 6.59 -7.81
N PRO A 529 9.85 6.47 -7.48
CA PRO A 529 10.68 5.36 -7.96
C PRO A 529 10.04 4.03 -7.61
N VAL A 530 10.19 3.02 -8.48
CA VAL A 530 9.54 1.70 -8.30
C VAL A 530 9.82 1.09 -6.92
N ALA A 531 11.05 1.20 -6.43
CA ALA A 531 11.47 0.71 -5.11
C ALA A 531 10.73 1.36 -3.92
N LEU A 532 10.13 2.54 -4.13
CA LEU A 532 9.32 3.27 -3.15
C LEU A 532 7.82 3.24 -3.49
N CYS A 533 7.41 2.84 -4.70
CA CYS A 533 6.01 2.61 -5.06
C CYS A 533 5.43 1.33 -4.47
N THR A 534 6.23 0.27 -4.34
CA THR A 534 5.82 -0.98 -3.69
C THR A 534 5.90 -0.86 -2.17
N ASP A 535 5.25 -1.76 -1.44
CA ASP A 535 5.29 -1.78 0.02
C ASP A 535 6.73 -1.79 0.54
N ASN A 536 7.03 -0.84 1.43
CA ASN A 536 8.34 -0.65 2.02
C ASN A 536 8.19 0.02 3.39
N ALA A 537 9.20 -0.07 4.26
CA ALA A 537 9.14 0.57 5.56
C ALA A 537 9.55 2.05 5.51
N ALA A 538 10.18 2.54 4.44
CA ALA A 538 10.58 3.93 4.32
C ALA A 538 9.37 4.87 4.20
N MET A 539 8.30 4.47 3.48
CA MET A 539 7.04 5.24 3.45
C MET A 539 6.40 5.34 4.84
N ILE A 540 6.47 4.25 5.63
CA ILE A 540 5.96 4.23 7.02
C ILE A 540 6.79 5.14 7.91
N ALA A 541 8.12 5.10 7.76
CA ALA A 541 9.03 6.00 8.47
C ALA A 541 8.71 7.46 8.17
N TRP A 542 8.49 7.81 6.90
CA TRP A 542 8.26 9.20 6.49
C TRP A 542 6.92 9.74 6.97
N THR A 543 5.82 9.02 6.74
CA THR A 543 4.51 9.40 7.28
C THR A 543 4.57 9.46 8.79
N GLY A 544 5.33 8.56 9.40
CA GLY A 544 5.57 8.60 10.82
C GLY A 544 6.26 9.89 11.27
N MET A 545 7.28 10.34 10.54
CA MET A 545 7.94 11.62 10.81
C MET A 545 7.00 12.83 10.61
N GLU A 546 6.16 12.85 9.58
CA GLU A 546 5.19 13.94 9.37
C GLU A 546 4.20 14.02 10.53
N MET A 547 3.63 12.89 10.93
CA MET A 547 2.70 12.79 12.06
C MET A 547 3.39 13.14 13.40
N TYR A 548 4.61 12.64 13.61
CA TYR A 548 5.40 12.93 14.80
C TYR A 548 5.71 14.43 14.92
N THR A 549 6.09 15.07 13.80
CA THR A 549 6.38 16.51 13.74
C THR A 549 5.12 17.35 13.97
N ALA A 550 3.96 16.86 13.56
CA ALA A 550 2.66 17.46 13.85
C ALA A 550 2.19 17.28 15.31
N GLY A 551 3.00 16.60 16.14
CA GLY A 551 2.74 16.37 17.57
C GLY A 551 2.00 15.08 17.89
N TRP A 552 1.62 14.27 16.89
CA TRP A 552 0.87 13.04 17.10
C TRP A 552 1.74 11.90 17.62
N ARG A 553 1.16 11.06 18.46
CA ARG A 553 1.74 9.84 19.03
C ARG A 553 0.69 8.74 19.14
N SER A 554 1.14 7.49 19.25
CA SER A 554 0.25 6.35 19.47
C SER A 554 0.48 5.71 20.83
N ALA A 555 -0.60 5.47 21.57
CA ALA A 555 -0.58 4.72 22.82
C ALA A 555 -0.09 3.28 22.60
N LEU A 556 0.56 2.69 23.61
CA LEU A 556 1.10 1.33 23.50
C LEU A 556 0.02 0.24 23.48
N ASP A 557 -1.24 0.55 23.79
CA ASP A 557 -2.36 -0.39 23.77
C ASP A 557 -3.05 -0.51 22.40
N VAL A 558 -2.62 0.28 21.39
CA VAL A 558 -3.21 0.26 20.04
C VAL A 558 -3.22 -1.14 19.43
N LYS A 559 -4.31 -1.48 18.75
CA LYS A 559 -4.51 -2.80 18.11
C LYS A 559 -4.39 -2.68 16.58
N PRO A 560 -4.02 -3.76 15.88
CA PRO A 560 -4.02 -3.76 14.42
C PRO A 560 -5.45 -3.56 13.89
N ILE A 561 -5.58 -2.86 12.77
CA ILE A 561 -6.86 -2.52 12.15
C ILE A 561 -6.92 -3.14 10.76
N LYS A 562 -7.74 -4.18 10.59
CA LYS A 562 -7.91 -4.87 9.29
C LYS A 562 -8.33 -3.93 8.16
N LYS A 563 -9.32 -3.07 8.44
CA LYS A 563 -9.90 -2.10 7.51
C LYS A 563 -9.84 -0.73 8.17
N TRP A 564 -8.88 0.09 7.76
CA TRP A 564 -8.69 1.43 8.29
C TRP A 564 -8.94 2.46 7.18
N PRO A 565 -10.12 3.11 7.17
CA PRO A 565 -10.44 4.10 6.15
C PRO A 565 -9.56 5.34 6.27
N LEU A 566 -9.25 5.95 5.13
CA LEU A 566 -8.63 7.28 5.06
C LEU A 566 -9.64 8.40 5.30
N ASP A 567 -10.87 8.20 4.84
CA ASP A 567 -11.89 9.26 4.77
C ASP A 567 -12.48 9.62 6.14
N PRO A 568 -12.28 10.87 6.62
CA PRO A 568 -12.87 11.32 7.88
C PRO A 568 -14.40 11.40 7.83
N ALA A 569 -15.01 11.58 6.66
CA ALA A 569 -16.46 11.55 6.49
C ALA A 569 -17.02 10.12 6.39
N GLY A 570 -16.14 9.12 6.23
CA GLY A 570 -16.53 7.72 6.15
C GLY A 570 -16.81 7.08 7.51
N ALA A 571 -17.38 5.88 7.48
CA ALA A 571 -17.56 5.05 8.67
C ALA A 571 -16.19 4.70 9.27
N GLY A 572 -15.89 5.25 10.46
CA GLY A 572 -14.60 5.06 11.15
C GLY A 572 -13.78 6.33 11.35
N GLY A 573 -14.23 7.49 10.83
CA GLY A 573 -13.64 8.80 11.15
C GLY A 573 -12.23 9.04 10.58
N GLY A 574 -11.85 8.31 9.53
CA GLY A 574 -10.55 8.46 8.86
C GLY A 574 -9.36 8.01 9.72
N ILE A 575 -8.21 8.66 9.50
CA ILE A 575 -6.96 8.35 10.22
C ILE A 575 -7.12 8.60 11.72
N LEU A 576 -7.63 9.79 12.10
CA LEU A 576 -7.77 10.20 13.49
C LEU A 576 -9.01 9.63 14.19
N GLY A 577 -9.94 9.01 13.45
CA GLY A 577 -11.08 8.31 14.04
C GLY A 577 -10.71 6.98 14.73
N ALA A 578 -9.51 6.44 14.46
CA ALA A 578 -8.99 5.30 15.18
C ALA A 578 -8.57 5.67 16.61
N GLN A 579 -8.96 4.87 17.60
CA GLN A 579 -8.57 5.08 18.99
C GLN A 579 -7.05 4.94 19.20
N GLY A 580 -6.54 5.57 20.26
CA GLY A 580 -5.16 5.45 20.72
C GLY A 580 -4.19 6.49 20.15
N TRP A 581 -4.69 7.53 19.49
CA TRP A 581 -3.92 8.75 19.24
C TRP A 581 -3.89 9.63 20.49
N TYR A 582 -2.74 10.24 20.75
CA TYR A 582 -2.61 11.38 21.64
C TYR A 582 -1.66 12.40 21.01
N ARG A 583 -1.69 13.63 21.51
CA ARG A 583 -0.83 14.72 21.04
C ARG A 583 0.03 15.20 22.19
N ASP A 584 1.34 15.33 21.96
CA ASP A 584 2.22 15.99 22.92
C ASP A 584 1.88 17.50 22.89
N ASP A 585 1.53 18.06 24.05
CA ASP A 585 1.14 19.48 24.23
C ASP A 585 2.31 20.47 24.04
#